data_AF-A0A9E5W9H7-F1
#
_entry.id   AF-A0A9E5W9H7-F1
#
_cell.length_a   1.000
_cell.length_b   1.000
_cell.length_c   1.000
_cell.angle_alpha   90.00
_cell.angle_beta   90.00
_cell.angle_gamma   90.00
#
_symmetry.space_group_name_H-M   'P 1'
#
loop_
_entity.id
_entity.type
_entity.pdbx_description
1 polymer ?
#
loop_
_entity_poly.entity_id
_entity_poly.type
_entity_poly.pdbx_seq_one_letter_code
_entity_poly.pdbx_strand_id
1 'polypeptide(L)'
;MNSPKANKIVLGQPQDFKNIIQGATLFASGGGGSKTLALKFLDQSGITGAGVSIDLYNSAGVPDQCLLAFVAELFAPEKMQKNPDFTCGVNAYYDLMNQKGPVVSSLGETGILFGEIGAVNVAVPMIIAYKNKNFLIDGASVGRAVAELDMTVFASDNIPMGALVVAARGEEKNHFFVIGHPETPDEAELFINNTMKEHEKEYKDVAGFALYKMSGQDLKKISNLPRFGITQSKKIGEIMYQASSPSLAYQTLIPPKGRAGGNSLSNIVSKTIFTLFDGVVKSKHTTSGAQSDGMVTYKNKKNPEESYTVYYENENVLSKYEVTDGTTTIKKYSVIAPDAICYLLKDQFWENGLSYSNSEIDTNLNFFQNSETSIIGIPYPDMRTPYLENSFLKGIQGILDAIKNKIHIDPGVTCPDNYESIEDLNRIPKPNIDIIPNGWSKDNIGAGARRYLIQIDCGNVANISIRYTMDGTLPTLASPEYTAPVHYWAEQGGTLKVIAYDLNYDNKGTYKHFSRESIATLPCSPWAFVKNDLS
;
A
#
# COMPACT_ATOMS: atom_id res chain seq x y z
N MET A 1 -31.57 -22.43 -23.26
CA MET A 1 -31.31 -21.64 -22.03
C MET A 1 -30.01 -20.90 -22.25
N ASN A 2 -30.06 -19.58 -22.42
CA ASN A 2 -28.88 -18.77 -22.66
C ASN A 2 -28.06 -18.72 -21.37
N SER A 3 -26.86 -19.31 -21.38
CA SER A 3 -25.89 -19.11 -20.30
C SER A 3 -25.59 -17.61 -20.18
N PRO A 4 -25.39 -17.07 -18.97
CA PRO A 4 -24.89 -15.72 -18.83
C PRO A 4 -23.54 -15.68 -19.55
N LYS A 5 -23.41 -14.87 -20.61
CA LYS A 5 -22.13 -14.66 -21.29
C LYS A 5 -21.13 -14.18 -20.24
N ALA A 6 -20.13 -15.01 -19.95
CA ALA A 6 -19.00 -14.66 -19.10
C ALA A 6 -18.37 -13.36 -19.62
N ASN A 7 -18.12 -12.39 -18.72
CA ASN A 7 -17.37 -11.19 -19.05
C ASN A 7 -15.90 -11.57 -19.23
N LYS A 8 -15.57 -12.03 -20.43
CA LYS A 8 -14.22 -12.34 -20.90
C LYS A 8 -13.58 -11.06 -21.44
N ILE A 9 -12.43 -10.67 -20.89
CA ILE A 9 -11.59 -9.59 -21.43
C ILE A 9 -10.43 -10.25 -22.18
N VAL A 10 -10.07 -9.72 -23.36
CA VAL A 10 -8.89 -10.18 -24.09
C VAL A 10 -7.77 -9.18 -23.88
N LEU A 11 -6.65 -9.63 -23.33
CA LEU A 11 -5.39 -8.89 -23.22
C LEU A 11 -4.55 -9.22 -24.44
N GLY A 12 -4.11 -8.22 -25.19
CA GLY A 12 -3.36 -8.49 -26.42
C GLY A 12 -2.59 -7.31 -26.97
N GLN A 13 -2.79 -6.11 -26.42
CA GLN A 13 -1.93 -4.98 -26.74
C GLN A 13 -0.70 -5.02 -25.83
N PRO A 14 0.51 -4.77 -26.35
CA PRO A 14 1.72 -4.71 -25.52
C PRO A 14 1.60 -3.75 -24.33
N GLN A 15 0.82 -2.67 -24.51
CA GLN A 15 0.57 -1.67 -23.48
C GLN A 15 -0.37 -2.19 -22.36
N ASP A 16 -1.24 -3.17 -22.63
CA ASP A 16 -2.12 -3.76 -21.61
C ASP A 16 -1.30 -4.30 -20.44
N PHE A 17 -0.24 -5.06 -20.75
CA PHE A 17 0.65 -5.68 -19.76
C PHE A 17 1.39 -4.63 -18.94
N LYS A 18 1.93 -3.59 -19.60
CA LYS A 18 2.62 -2.47 -18.92
C LYS A 18 1.69 -1.70 -17.99
N ASN A 19 0.45 -1.45 -18.44
CA ASN A 19 -0.58 -0.79 -17.62
C ASN A 19 -0.91 -1.65 -16.39
N ILE A 20 -1.07 -2.97 -16.56
CA ILE A 20 -1.30 -3.89 -15.45
C ILE A 20 -0.14 -3.83 -14.44
N ILE A 21 1.13 -3.84 -14.89
CA ILE A 21 2.28 -3.70 -13.97
C ILE A 21 2.16 -2.43 -13.12
N GLN A 22 1.91 -1.27 -13.74
CA GLN A 22 1.84 0.01 -13.00
C GLN A 22 0.75 0.01 -11.93
N GLY A 23 -0.45 -0.43 -12.29
CA GLY A 23 -1.55 -0.49 -11.35
C GLY A 23 -1.33 -1.53 -10.25
N ALA A 24 -0.77 -2.70 -10.59
CA ALA A 24 -0.49 -3.75 -9.62
C ALA A 24 0.56 -3.30 -8.61
N THR A 25 1.60 -2.57 -9.05
CA THR A 25 2.59 -1.94 -8.14
C THR A 25 1.93 -0.99 -7.15
N LEU A 26 0.92 -0.21 -7.57
CA LEU A 26 0.20 0.67 -6.64
C LEU A 26 -0.54 -0.14 -5.58
N PHE A 27 -1.22 -1.21 -5.97
CA PHE A 27 -2.10 -1.99 -5.10
C PHE A 27 -1.37 -3.01 -4.22
N ALA A 28 -0.10 -3.30 -4.52
CA ALA A 28 0.74 -4.24 -3.80
C ALA A 28 1.16 -3.79 -2.40
N SER A 29 0.68 -2.64 -1.91
CA SER A 29 1.06 -2.10 -0.60
C SER A 29 2.59 -2.02 -0.42
N GLY A 30 3.32 -1.57 -1.45
CA GLY A 30 4.77 -1.40 -1.39
C GLY A 30 5.62 -2.64 -1.66
N GLY A 31 5.05 -3.83 -1.84
CA GLY A 31 5.81 -5.04 -2.15
C GLY A 31 5.46 -5.71 -3.47
N GLY A 32 5.50 -7.04 -3.52
CA GLY A 32 5.12 -7.85 -4.69
C GLY A 32 6.07 -7.79 -5.90
N GLY A 33 7.36 -7.53 -5.62
CA GLY A 33 8.42 -7.36 -6.62
C GLY A 33 8.48 -5.97 -7.25
N SER A 34 9.66 -5.55 -7.70
CA SER A 34 9.83 -4.21 -8.28
C SER A 34 9.24 -4.11 -9.69
N LYS A 35 8.69 -2.93 -10.02
CA LYS A 35 8.19 -2.65 -11.36
C LYS A 35 9.29 -2.74 -12.42
N THR A 36 10.48 -2.22 -12.15
CA THR A 36 11.61 -2.35 -13.09
C THR A 36 11.91 -3.82 -13.44
N LEU A 37 11.84 -4.73 -12.46
CA LEU A 37 12.07 -6.16 -12.72
C LEU A 37 10.93 -6.78 -13.52
N ALA A 38 9.68 -6.49 -13.16
CA ALA A 38 8.51 -6.96 -13.89
C ALA A 38 8.52 -6.53 -15.36
N LEU A 39 8.87 -5.28 -15.66
CA LEU A 39 9.00 -4.78 -17.03
C LEU A 39 10.09 -5.53 -17.82
N LYS A 40 11.24 -5.83 -17.18
CA LYS A 40 12.29 -6.66 -17.79
C LYS A 40 11.79 -8.06 -18.12
N PHE A 41 10.99 -8.67 -17.25
CA PHE A 41 10.39 -9.99 -17.52
C PHE A 41 9.45 -9.94 -18.73
N LEU A 42 8.62 -8.90 -18.86
CA LEU A 42 7.77 -8.74 -20.03
C LEU A 42 8.60 -8.65 -21.32
N ASP A 43 9.67 -7.85 -21.32
CA ASP A 43 10.54 -7.69 -22.48
C ASP A 43 11.28 -9.00 -22.84
N GLN A 44 11.81 -9.73 -21.84
CA GLN A 44 12.52 -10.99 -22.05
C GLN A 44 11.62 -12.15 -22.48
N SER A 45 10.35 -12.14 -22.07
CA SER A 45 9.41 -13.22 -22.37
C SER A 45 8.84 -13.17 -23.79
N GLY A 46 8.83 -11.99 -24.42
CA GLY A 46 8.20 -11.75 -25.72
C GLY A 46 6.67 -11.55 -25.67
N ILE A 47 6.05 -11.47 -24.48
CA ILE A 47 4.61 -11.24 -24.31
C ILE A 47 4.12 -9.88 -24.86
N THR A 48 5.05 -8.94 -25.07
CA THR A 48 4.78 -7.62 -25.67
C THR A 48 4.90 -7.64 -27.21
N GLY A 49 5.04 -8.82 -27.82
CA GLY A 49 5.07 -8.99 -29.27
C GLY A 49 3.71 -8.83 -29.96
N ALA A 50 3.71 -8.77 -31.30
CA ALA A 50 2.49 -8.71 -32.09
C ALA A 50 1.75 -10.06 -32.06
N GLY A 51 0.40 -10.01 -32.06
CA GLY A 51 -0.44 -11.21 -32.15
C GLY A 51 -0.66 -11.95 -30.82
N VAL A 52 -0.26 -11.35 -29.69
CA VAL A 52 -0.54 -11.90 -28.36
C VAL A 52 -2.03 -11.75 -28.04
N SER A 53 -2.61 -12.80 -27.45
CA SER A 53 -4.00 -12.84 -27.00
C SER A 53 -4.10 -13.75 -25.78
N ILE A 54 -4.46 -13.18 -24.63
CA ILE A 54 -4.66 -13.88 -23.37
C ILE A 54 -6.06 -13.57 -22.87
N ASP A 55 -6.80 -14.62 -22.56
CA ASP A 55 -8.14 -14.51 -22.02
C ASP A 55 -8.08 -14.23 -20.52
N LEU A 56 -8.82 -13.21 -20.06
CA LEU A 56 -8.99 -12.88 -18.66
C LEU A 56 -10.45 -13.08 -18.28
N TYR A 57 -10.71 -14.03 -17.38
CA TYR A 57 -12.03 -14.36 -16.88
C TYR A 57 -12.24 -13.77 -15.49
N ASN A 58 -13.42 -13.20 -15.24
CA ASN A 58 -13.87 -13.04 -13.86
C ASN A 58 -14.21 -14.42 -13.25
N SER A 59 -14.20 -14.53 -11.92
CA SER A 59 -14.42 -15.80 -11.21
C SER A 59 -15.72 -16.52 -11.60
N ALA A 60 -16.80 -15.77 -11.85
CA ALA A 60 -18.08 -16.33 -12.28
C ALA A 60 -18.04 -16.92 -13.71
N GLY A 61 -17.17 -16.40 -14.57
CA GLY A 61 -17.02 -16.78 -15.97
C GLY A 61 -16.06 -17.94 -16.22
N VAL A 62 -15.37 -18.42 -15.20
CA VAL A 62 -14.42 -19.54 -15.28
C VAL A 62 -15.15 -20.84 -15.66
N PRO A 63 -14.65 -21.66 -16.61
CA PRO A 63 -15.25 -22.96 -16.91
C PRO A 63 -15.20 -23.91 -15.70
N ASP A 64 -16.29 -24.63 -15.40
CA ASP A 64 -16.28 -25.57 -14.24
C ASP A 64 -15.23 -26.67 -14.42
N GLN A 65 -15.06 -27.16 -15.65
CA GLN A 65 -14.15 -28.22 -16.03
C GLN A 65 -12.78 -27.70 -16.52
N CYS A 66 -12.29 -26.61 -15.93
CA CYS A 66 -10.90 -26.19 -16.10
C CYS A 66 -10.02 -26.64 -14.93
N LEU A 67 -8.70 -26.62 -15.14
CA LEU A 67 -7.70 -26.81 -14.09
C LEU A 67 -6.93 -25.51 -13.85
N LEU A 68 -6.83 -25.10 -12.60
CA LEU A 68 -6.17 -23.85 -12.18
C LEU A 68 -5.07 -24.17 -11.18
N ALA A 69 -4.06 -23.32 -11.13
CA ALA A 69 -3.10 -23.30 -10.03
C ALA A 69 -2.63 -21.88 -9.72
N PHE A 70 -2.20 -21.71 -8.48
CA PHE A 70 -1.45 -20.56 -7.98
C PHE A 70 0.03 -20.71 -8.38
N VAL A 71 0.69 -19.60 -8.68
CA VAL A 71 2.14 -19.56 -8.89
C VAL A 71 2.74 -18.27 -8.30
N ALA A 72 3.92 -18.38 -7.71
CA ALA A 72 4.70 -17.26 -7.22
C ALA A 72 6.22 -17.53 -7.34
N GLU A 73 7.02 -16.50 -7.10
CA GLU A 73 8.47 -16.57 -7.07
C GLU A 73 9.01 -16.00 -5.76
N LEU A 74 10.01 -16.68 -5.20
CA LEU A 74 10.71 -16.28 -3.99
C LEU A 74 12.17 -15.98 -4.34
N PHE A 75 12.62 -14.77 -4.02
CA PHE A 75 13.99 -14.33 -4.31
C PHE A 75 14.43 -13.17 -3.43
N ALA A 76 15.75 -13.05 -3.23
CA ALA A 76 16.34 -11.80 -2.77
C ALA A 76 16.36 -10.75 -3.89
N PRO A 77 15.80 -9.53 -3.68
CA PRO A 77 15.74 -8.50 -4.71
C PRO A 77 17.09 -8.18 -5.35
N GLU A 78 18.18 -8.10 -4.57
CA GLU A 78 19.52 -7.83 -5.08
C GLU A 78 20.02 -8.90 -6.07
N LYS A 79 19.78 -10.18 -5.75
CA LYS A 79 20.13 -11.30 -6.64
C LYS A 79 19.27 -11.25 -7.89
N MET A 80 18.00 -10.90 -7.73
CA MET A 80 17.07 -10.88 -8.84
C MET A 80 17.38 -9.78 -9.86
N GLN A 81 17.80 -8.61 -9.37
CA GLN A 81 18.22 -7.49 -10.21
C GLN A 81 19.50 -7.79 -11.01
N LYS A 82 20.45 -8.55 -10.43
CA LYS A 82 21.73 -8.91 -11.09
C LYS A 82 21.56 -9.94 -12.20
N ASN A 83 20.69 -10.93 -12.01
CA ASN A 83 20.46 -11.98 -12.99
C ASN A 83 18.96 -12.29 -13.13
N PRO A 84 18.16 -11.40 -13.75
CA PRO A 84 16.71 -11.54 -13.87
C PRO A 84 16.29 -12.89 -14.44
N ASP A 85 15.33 -13.54 -13.79
CA ASP A 85 14.82 -14.84 -14.17
C ASP A 85 13.37 -15.01 -13.72
N PHE A 86 12.51 -15.36 -14.68
CA PHE A 86 11.11 -15.73 -14.43
C PHE A 86 10.87 -17.24 -14.65
N THR A 87 11.93 -18.02 -14.95
CA THR A 87 11.78 -19.42 -15.35
C THR A 87 11.41 -20.31 -14.17
N CYS A 88 11.81 -19.97 -12.95
CA CYS A 88 11.44 -20.77 -11.79
C CYS A 88 9.91 -20.86 -11.60
N GLY A 89 9.19 -19.74 -11.65
CA GLY A 89 7.74 -19.75 -11.49
C GLY A 89 7.05 -20.51 -12.64
N VAL A 90 7.55 -20.30 -13.87
CA VAL A 90 7.11 -21.03 -15.05
C VAL A 90 7.28 -22.55 -14.88
N ASN A 91 8.45 -22.99 -14.43
CA ASN A 91 8.78 -24.40 -14.18
C ASN A 91 7.89 -25.02 -13.10
N ALA A 92 7.75 -24.35 -11.95
CA ALA A 92 6.92 -24.84 -10.85
C ALA A 92 5.46 -25.04 -11.27
N TYR A 93 4.90 -24.10 -12.04
CA TYR A 93 3.55 -24.23 -12.58
C TYR A 93 3.43 -25.46 -13.50
N TYR A 94 4.37 -25.66 -14.43
CA TYR A 94 4.34 -26.81 -15.33
C TYR A 94 4.40 -28.14 -14.58
N ASP A 95 5.33 -28.26 -13.65
CA ASP A 95 5.52 -29.49 -12.90
C ASP A 95 4.26 -29.83 -12.11
N LEU A 96 3.64 -28.85 -11.45
CA LEU A 96 2.39 -29.05 -10.73
C LEU A 96 1.24 -29.48 -11.66
N MET A 97 1.12 -28.83 -12.81
CA MET A 97 0.04 -29.10 -13.78
C MET A 97 0.23 -30.45 -14.49
N ASN A 98 1.47 -30.92 -14.65
CA ASN A 98 1.79 -32.22 -15.23
C ASN A 98 1.67 -33.39 -14.23
N GLN A 99 1.56 -33.13 -12.92
CA GLN A 99 1.31 -34.19 -11.95
C GLN A 99 -0.03 -34.88 -12.21
N LYS A 100 0.02 -36.18 -12.55
CA LYS A 100 -1.14 -37.04 -12.75
C LYS A 100 -1.97 -37.14 -11.46
N GLY A 101 -3.26 -36.83 -11.56
CA GLY A 101 -4.25 -37.03 -10.51
C GLY A 101 -5.62 -37.35 -11.11
N PRO A 102 -6.62 -37.75 -10.31
CA PRO A 102 -7.95 -38.20 -10.79
C PRO A 102 -8.69 -37.14 -11.63
N VAL A 103 -8.24 -35.89 -11.57
CA VAL A 103 -8.82 -34.71 -12.21
C VAL A 103 -8.19 -34.41 -13.58
N VAL A 104 -7.00 -34.94 -13.91
CA VAL A 104 -6.18 -34.46 -15.05
C VAL A 104 -6.60 -35.04 -16.41
N SER A 105 -7.21 -36.22 -16.45
CA SER A 105 -7.54 -36.91 -17.71
C SER A 105 -8.88 -36.49 -18.34
N SER A 106 -9.60 -35.51 -17.77
CA SER A 106 -10.93 -35.11 -18.23
C SER A 106 -11.22 -33.61 -18.28
N LEU A 107 -10.26 -32.75 -17.93
CA LEU A 107 -10.44 -31.29 -17.96
C LEU A 107 -9.89 -30.67 -19.25
N GLY A 108 -10.64 -29.71 -19.80
CA GLY A 108 -10.38 -29.13 -21.11
C GLY A 108 -9.30 -28.04 -21.11
N GLU A 109 -9.59 -26.90 -20.49
CA GLU A 109 -8.73 -25.71 -20.50
C GLU A 109 -7.96 -25.54 -19.18
N THR A 110 -6.74 -24.98 -19.25
CA THR A 110 -5.92 -24.65 -18.08
C THR A 110 -5.84 -23.14 -17.87
N GLY A 111 -5.89 -22.72 -16.61
CA GLY A 111 -5.82 -21.31 -16.22
C GLY A 111 -4.89 -21.06 -15.05
N ILE A 112 -4.67 -19.78 -14.76
CA ILE A 112 -3.74 -19.34 -13.72
C ILE A 112 -4.46 -18.39 -12.78
N LEU A 113 -4.37 -18.69 -11.50
CA LEU A 113 -4.79 -17.82 -10.43
C LEU A 113 -3.57 -17.02 -9.95
N PHE A 114 -3.72 -15.70 -9.84
CA PHE A 114 -2.67 -14.88 -9.24
C PHE A 114 -2.56 -15.20 -7.75
N GLY A 115 -1.34 -15.34 -7.26
CA GLY A 115 -1.16 -15.50 -5.82
C GLY A 115 -1.52 -14.24 -5.08
N GLU A 116 -0.90 -13.15 -5.48
CA GLU A 116 -1.12 -11.85 -4.87
C GLU A 116 -0.99 -10.74 -5.92
N ILE A 117 -1.41 -9.53 -5.57
CA ILE A 117 -1.25 -8.37 -6.44
C ILE A 117 0.12 -7.75 -6.20
N GLY A 118 0.94 -7.72 -7.25
CA GLY A 118 2.33 -7.27 -7.21
C GLY A 118 2.87 -7.13 -8.62
N ALA A 119 3.90 -6.30 -8.84
CA ALA A 119 4.46 -6.11 -10.17
C ALA A 119 4.95 -7.44 -10.78
N VAL A 120 5.78 -8.17 -10.02
CA VAL A 120 6.30 -9.48 -10.46
C VAL A 120 5.21 -10.54 -10.35
N ASN A 121 4.40 -10.47 -9.29
CA ASN A 121 3.34 -11.44 -9.03
C ASN A 121 2.23 -11.44 -10.08
N VAL A 122 2.07 -10.37 -10.85
CA VAL A 122 1.23 -10.38 -12.05
C VAL A 122 2.02 -10.65 -13.33
N ALA A 123 3.28 -10.22 -13.42
CA ALA A 123 4.12 -10.46 -14.60
C ALA A 123 4.30 -11.96 -14.88
N VAL A 124 4.67 -12.75 -13.87
CA VAL A 124 4.99 -14.18 -14.03
C VAL A 124 3.76 -14.98 -14.48
N PRO A 125 2.58 -14.88 -13.84
CA PRO A 125 1.35 -15.49 -14.35
C PRO A 125 1.00 -15.07 -15.78
N MET A 126 1.13 -13.79 -16.13
CA MET A 126 0.87 -13.33 -17.51
C MET A 126 1.82 -14.00 -18.52
N ILE A 127 3.10 -14.16 -18.17
CA ILE A 127 4.11 -14.83 -19.00
C ILE A 127 3.79 -16.31 -19.18
N ILE A 128 3.37 -17.01 -18.12
CA ILE A 128 2.95 -18.41 -18.19
C ILE A 128 1.71 -18.54 -19.08
N ALA A 129 0.73 -17.64 -18.92
CA ALA A 129 -0.47 -17.61 -19.73
C ALA A 129 -0.15 -17.43 -21.22
N TYR A 130 0.77 -16.53 -21.54
CA TYR A 130 1.26 -16.33 -22.90
C TYR A 130 1.95 -17.57 -23.48
N LYS A 131 2.91 -18.16 -22.74
CA LYS A 131 3.71 -19.29 -23.23
C LYS A 131 2.86 -20.55 -23.49
N ASN A 132 1.77 -20.71 -22.76
CA ASN A 132 0.98 -21.95 -22.75
C ASN A 132 -0.41 -21.85 -23.31
N LYS A 133 -0.83 -20.64 -23.71
CA LYS A 133 -2.20 -20.36 -24.12
C LYS A 133 -3.19 -20.67 -22.98
N ASN A 134 -2.78 -20.39 -21.74
CA ASN A 134 -3.66 -20.46 -20.58
C ASN A 134 -4.45 -19.16 -20.46
N PHE A 135 -5.61 -19.26 -19.84
CA PHE A 135 -6.35 -18.06 -19.43
C PHE A 135 -5.94 -17.61 -18.02
N LEU A 136 -6.23 -16.35 -17.71
CA LEU A 136 -6.01 -15.71 -16.43
C LEU A 136 -7.33 -15.52 -15.69
N ILE A 137 -7.27 -15.53 -14.36
CA ILE A 137 -8.39 -15.16 -13.50
C ILE A 137 -8.22 -13.71 -13.04
N ASP A 138 -9.23 -12.86 -13.21
CA ASP A 138 -9.27 -11.52 -12.61
C ASP A 138 -9.62 -11.62 -11.12
N GLY A 139 -8.64 -12.11 -10.35
CA GLY A 139 -8.70 -12.32 -8.92
C GLY A 139 -7.42 -12.97 -8.42
N ALA A 140 -7.11 -12.76 -7.15
CA ALA A 140 -5.93 -13.30 -6.49
C ALA A 140 -6.32 -13.95 -5.15
N SER A 141 -5.43 -14.72 -4.51
CA SER A 141 -5.72 -15.26 -3.16
C SER A 141 -5.68 -14.19 -2.06
N VAL A 142 -5.24 -12.97 -2.40
CA VAL A 142 -5.23 -11.80 -1.51
C VAL A 142 -5.28 -10.50 -2.33
N GLY A 143 -5.88 -9.45 -1.77
CA GLY A 143 -6.06 -8.17 -2.47
C GLY A 143 -4.82 -7.29 -2.55
N ARG A 144 -3.74 -7.65 -1.87
CA ARG A 144 -2.46 -6.91 -1.78
C ARG A 144 -1.33 -7.93 -1.81
N ALA A 145 -0.07 -7.49 -1.89
CA ALA A 145 1.02 -8.39 -1.56
C ALA A 145 1.07 -8.64 -0.04
N VAL A 146 1.56 -9.81 0.35
CA VAL A 146 1.72 -10.27 1.74
C VAL A 146 3.05 -10.99 1.94
N ALA A 147 3.54 -10.97 3.18
CA ALA A 147 4.82 -11.58 3.52
C ALA A 147 4.74 -13.12 3.67
N GLU A 148 3.60 -13.60 4.15
CA GLU A 148 3.36 -15.01 4.52
C GLU A 148 2.05 -15.54 3.89
N LEU A 149 2.00 -16.83 3.58
CA LEU A 149 0.86 -17.53 2.99
C LEU A 149 -0.37 -17.56 3.91
N ASP A 150 -0.16 -17.49 5.23
CA ASP A 150 -1.23 -17.44 6.23
C ASP A 150 -2.03 -16.12 6.17
N MET A 151 -1.48 -15.07 5.55
CA MET A 151 -2.14 -13.77 5.36
C MET A 151 -3.08 -13.72 4.14
N THR A 152 -3.38 -14.87 3.53
CA THR A 152 -4.24 -14.97 2.35
C THR A 152 -5.67 -15.35 2.72
N VAL A 153 -6.66 -14.94 1.91
CA VAL A 153 -8.05 -15.40 2.14
C VAL A 153 -8.18 -16.91 1.95
N PHE A 154 -7.24 -17.54 1.23
CA PHE A 154 -7.21 -18.99 1.06
C PHE A 154 -6.85 -19.70 2.35
N ALA A 155 -5.88 -19.17 3.11
CA ALA A 155 -5.57 -19.66 4.45
C ALA A 155 -6.75 -19.42 5.40
N SER A 156 -7.34 -18.22 5.39
CA SER A 156 -8.51 -17.88 6.21
C SER A 156 -9.71 -18.79 5.96
N ASP A 157 -9.94 -19.18 4.70
CA ASP A 157 -11.05 -20.05 4.29
C ASP A 157 -10.69 -21.56 4.34
N ASN A 158 -9.48 -21.92 4.81
CA ASN A 158 -8.95 -23.28 4.86
C ASN A 158 -9.03 -24.01 3.50
N ILE A 159 -8.69 -23.33 2.42
CA ILE A 159 -8.64 -23.93 1.09
C ILE A 159 -7.51 -24.96 1.06
N PRO A 160 -7.74 -26.21 0.62
CA PRO A 160 -6.68 -27.20 0.54
C PRO A 160 -5.58 -26.80 -0.46
N MET A 161 -4.32 -26.75 -0.01
CA MET A 161 -3.17 -26.41 -0.86
C MET A 161 -2.85 -27.50 -1.88
N GLY A 162 -3.07 -28.76 -1.52
CA GLY A 162 -2.70 -29.91 -2.36
C GLY A 162 -1.19 -30.08 -2.48
N ALA A 163 -0.74 -30.52 -3.65
CA ALA A 163 0.70 -30.62 -3.91
C ALA A 163 1.31 -29.22 -4.03
N LEU A 164 2.47 -29.05 -3.41
CA LEU A 164 3.34 -27.88 -3.52
C LEU A 164 4.57 -28.27 -4.34
N VAL A 165 4.81 -27.59 -5.44
CA VAL A 165 6.06 -27.71 -6.20
C VAL A 165 6.96 -26.54 -5.90
N VAL A 166 8.24 -26.81 -5.67
CA VAL A 166 9.31 -25.81 -5.60
C VAL A 166 10.29 -26.12 -6.73
N ALA A 167 10.53 -25.17 -7.62
CA ALA A 167 11.36 -25.36 -8.81
C ALA A 167 12.48 -24.32 -8.89
N ALA A 168 13.66 -24.78 -9.33
CA ALA A 168 14.83 -23.96 -9.55
C ALA A 168 14.85 -23.37 -10.98
N ARG A 169 15.84 -22.51 -11.21
CA ARG A 169 16.10 -21.94 -12.54
C ARG A 169 16.47 -23.06 -13.52
N GLY A 170 16.06 -22.91 -14.78
CA GLY A 170 16.53 -23.80 -15.84
C GLY A 170 15.59 -23.86 -17.03
N GLU A 171 16.07 -24.51 -18.09
CA GLU A 171 15.27 -24.77 -19.27
C GLU A 171 14.12 -25.73 -18.94
N GLU A 172 13.03 -25.62 -19.70
CA GLU A 172 11.87 -26.48 -19.56
C GLU A 172 12.30 -27.96 -19.66
N LYS A 173 11.89 -28.79 -18.69
CA LYS A 173 12.25 -30.22 -18.55
C LYS A 173 13.71 -30.52 -18.19
N ASN A 174 14.56 -29.51 -18.00
CA ASN A 174 15.94 -29.65 -17.57
C ASN A 174 16.25 -28.70 -16.39
N HIS A 175 15.48 -28.83 -15.33
CA HIS A 175 15.63 -28.08 -14.07
C HIS A 175 15.39 -29.00 -12.87
N PHE A 176 15.85 -28.56 -11.70
CA PHE A 176 15.62 -29.23 -10.44
C PHE A 176 14.30 -28.77 -9.82
N PHE A 177 13.52 -29.70 -9.27
CA PHE A 177 12.32 -29.39 -8.51
C PHE A 177 12.06 -30.43 -7.43
N VAL A 178 11.31 -30.05 -6.40
CA VAL A 178 10.86 -30.94 -5.32
C VAL A 178 9.36 -30.77 -5.12
N ILE A 179 8.67 -31.86 -4.77
CA ILE A 179 7.23 -31.87 -4.50
C ILE A 179 7.00 -32.16 -3.01
N GLY A 180 6.20 -31.33 -2.36
CA GLY A 180 5.72 -31.50 -0.99
C GLY A 180 4.18 -31.55 -0.94
N HIS A 181 3.66 -31.90 0.23
CA HIS A 181 2.23 -31.97 0.51
C HIS A 181 1.92 -31.33 1.88
N PRO A 182 2.17 -30.03 2.06
CA PRO A 182 1.88 -29.34 3.31
C PRO A 182 0.36 -29.27 3.55
N GLU A 183 -0.05 -29.37 4.81
CA GLU A 183 -1.45 -29.23 5.23
C GLU A 183 -1.76 -27.80 5.71
N THR A 184 -0.74 -27.07 6.18
CA THR A 184 -0.88 -25.70 6.69
C THR A 184 0.05 -24.69 5.97
N PRO A 185 -0.29 -23.39 5.93
CA PRO A 185 0.57 -22.36 5.37
C PRO A 185 2.00 -22.37 5.98
N ASP A 186 2.10 -22.49 7.31
CA ASP A 186 3.38 -22.58 8.02
C ASP A 186 4.23 -23.78 7.55
N GLU A 187 3.60 -24.94 7.33
CA GLU A 187 4.28 -26.12 6.77
C GLU A 187 4.74 -25.90 5.34
N ALA A 188 3.94 -25.19 4.53
CA ALA A 188 4.30 -24.88 3.15
C ALA A 188 5.53 -23.97 3.10
N GLU A 189 5.57 -22.91 3.90
CA GLU A 189 6.72 -22.02 3.99
C GLU A 189 7.96 -22.71 4.55
N LEU A 190 7.79 -23.53 5.58
CA LEU A 190 8.88 -24.32 6.13
C LEU A 190 9.45 -25.28 5.08
N PHE A 191 8.57 -25.94 4.31
CA PHE A 191 8.98 -26.83 3.22
C PHE A 191 9.76 -26.09 2.13
N ILE A 192 9.28 -24.92 1.69
CA ILE A 192 9.98 -24.07 0.69
C ILE A 192 11.37 -23.70 1.21
N ASN A 193 11.42 -23.15 2.42
CA ASN A 193 12.67 -22.69 3.04
C ASN A 193 13.68 -23.82 3.25
N ASN A 194 13.24 -24.99 3.73
CA ASN A 194 14.12 -26.14 3.92
C ASN A 194 14.60 -26.70 2.59
N THR A 195 13.71 -26.83 1.60
CA THR A 195 14.08 -27.29 0.25
C THR A 195 15.15 -26.41 -0.38
N MET A 196 15.00 -25.08 -0.28
CA MET A 196 16.00 -24.14 -0.81
C MET A 196 17.35 -24.22 -0.09
N LYS A 197 17.35 -24.44 1.24
CA LYS A 197 18.57 -24.60 2.04
C LYS A 197 19.27 -25.93 1.77
N GLU A 198 18.53 -27.03 1.71
CA GLU A 198 19.07 -28.38 1.46
C GLU A 198 19.67 -28.50 0.06
N HIS A 199 19.12 -27.75 -0.90
CA HIS A 199 19.53 -27.74 -2.31
C HIS A 199 20.04 -26.35 -2.75
N GLU A 200 20.87 -25.71 -1.91
CA GLU A 200 21.37 -24.34 -2.13
C GLU A 200 22.09 -24.18 -3.48
N LYS A 201 22.75 -25.22 -3.98
CA LYS A 201 23.51 -25.18 -5.25
C LYS A 201 22.59 -25.06 -6.46
N GLU A 202 21.42 -25.70 -6.39
CA GLU A 202 20.41 -25.72 -7.44
C GLU A 202 19.61 -24.41 -7.43
N TYR A 203 19.14 -23.97 -6.26
CA TYR A 203 18.27 -22.80 -6.14
C TYR A 203 19.02 -21.46 -6.09
N LYS A 204 20.19 -21.40 -5.44
CA LYS A 204 21.00 -20.18 -5.27
C LYS A 204 20.21 -18.97 -4.74
N ASP A 205 19.28 -19.24 -3.82
CA ASP A 205 18.30 -18.30 -3.23
C ASP A 205 17.27 -17.69 -4.19
N VAL A 206 16.98 -18.38 -5.31
CA VAL A 206 15.84 -18.04 -6.17
C VAL A 206 15.08 -19.31 -6.52
N ALA A 207 13.79 -19.33 -6.19
CA ALA A 207 12.90 -20.44 -6.45
C ALA A 207 11.54 -19.91 -6.93
N GLY A 208 10.84 -20.76 -7.66
CA GLY A 208 9.44 -20.58 -8.01
C GLY A 208 8.65 -21.66 -7.31
N PHE A 209 7.42 -21.37 -6.95
CA PHE A 209 6.57 -22.37 -6.36
C PHE A 209 5.14 -22.27 -6.88
N ALA A 210 4.47 -23.42 -6.91
CA ALA A 210 3.09 -23.54 -7.36
C ALA A 210 2.32 -24.49 -6.43
N LEU A 211 1.07 -24.15 -6.15
CA LEU A 211 0.17 -24.90 -5.28
C LEU A 211 -1.30 -24.55 -5.60
N TYR A 212 -2.23 -24.94 -4.73
CA TYR A 212 -3.66 -24.67 -4.85
C TYR A 212 -4.24 -25.15 -6.19
N LYS A 213 -3.79 -26.33 -6.64
CA LYS A 213 -4.32 -26.94 -7.86
C LYS A 213 -5.79 -27.31 -7.65
N MET A 214 -6.70 -26.68 -8.40
CA MET A 214 -8.14 -26.83 -8.21
C MET A 214 -8.94 -26.74 -9.51
N SER A 215 -10.19 -27.21 -9.48
CA SER A 215 -11.12 -27.03 -10.60
C SER A 215 -11.73 -25.62 -10.62
N GLY A 216 -12.24 -25.18 -11.77
CA GLY A 216 -13.02 -23.94 -11.83
C GLY A 216 -14.30 -24.01 -10.99
N GLN A 217 -14.88 -25.20 -10.83
CA GLN A 217 -16.01 -25.43 -9.93
C GLN A 217 -15.63 -25.16 -8.47
N ASP A 218 -14.43 -25.54 -8.04
CA ASP A 218 -13.96 -25.32 -6.67
C ASP A 218 -13.61 -23.85 -6.43
N LEU A 219 -12.98 -23.18 -7.40
CA LEU A 219 -12.73 -21.73 -7.33
C LEU A 219 -14.03 -20.95 -7.08
N LYS A 220 -15.13 -21.31 -7.75
CA LYS A 220 -16.44 -20.64 -7.59
C LYS A 220 -17.06 -20.82 -6.20
N LYS A 221 -16.61 -21.80 -5.41
CA LYS A 221 -17.07 -21.99 -4.02
C LYS A 221 -16.36 -21.05 -3.05
N ILE A 222 -15.25 -20.42 -3.45
CA ILE A 222 -14.52 -19.47 -2.62
C ILE A 222 -15.31 -18.16 -2.56
N SER A 223 -16.01 -17.97 -1.45
CA SER A 223 -16.97 -16.87 -1.28
C SER A 223 -16.33 -15.48 -1.26
N ASN A 224 -15.10 -15.40 -0.74
CA ASN A 224 -14.39 -14.15 -0.49
C ASN A 224 -13.18 -13.92 -1.41
N LEU A 225 -13.11 -14.56 -2.58
CA LEU A 225 -12.02 -14.33 -3.53
C LEU A 225 -11.95 -12.82 -3.87
N PRO A 226 -10.85 -12.12 -3.55
CA PRO A 226 -10.64 -10.74 -3.94
C PRO A 226 -10.85 -10.57 -5.44
N ARG A 227 -11.98 -9.97 -5.83
CA ARG A 227 -12.37 -9.76 -7.24
C ARG A 227 -11.70 -8.55 -7.87
N PHE A 228 -10.69 -8.04 -7.21
CA PHE A 228 -10.00 -6.80 -7.48
C PHE A 228 -8.56 -7.13 -7.82
N GLY A 229 -8.03 -6.54 -8.88
CA GLY A 229 -6.63 -6.74 -9.21
C GLY A 229 -6.29 -6.30 -10.62
N ILE A 230 -6.55 -7.15 -11.62
CA ILE A 230 -5.95 -6.98 -12.95
C ILE A 230 -6.70 -5.95 -13.77
N THR A 231 -8.03 -6.04 -13.84
CA THR A 231 -8.84 -5.08 -14.60
C THR A 231 -8.70 -3.65 -14.03
N GLN A 232 -8.70 -3.50 -12.70
CA GLN A 232 -8.49 -2.20 -12.07
C GLN A 232 -7.05 -1.73 -12.27
N SER A 233 -6.05 -2.61 -12.12
CA SER A 233 -4.65 -2.26 -12.35
C SER A 233 -4.43 -1.73 -13.76
N LYS A 234 -5.01 -2.38 -14.77
CA LYS A 234 -4.96 -1.93 -16.16
C LYS A 234 -5.49 -0.50 -16.31
N LYS A 235 -6.69 -0.21 -15.77
CA LYS A 235 -7.30 1.14 -15.86
C LYS A 235 -6.46 2.21 -15.18
N ILE A 236 -5.88 1.91 -14.02
CA ILE A 236 -5.00 2.83 -13.30
C ILE A 236 -3.70 3.08 -14.07
N GLY A 237 -3.09 2.01 -14.58
CA GLY A 237 -1.90 2.11 -15.42
C GLY A 237 -2.15 2.90 -16.70
N GLU A 238 -3.31 2.71 -17.35
CA GLU A 238 -3.73 3.50 -18.52
C GLU A 238 -3.73 5.00 -18.23
N ILE A 239 -4.31 5.41 -17.09
CA ILE A 239 -4.31 6.82 -16.67
C ILE A 239 -2.87 7.34 -16.45
N MET A 240 -2.02 6.55 -15.79
CA MET A 240 -0.63 6.94 -15.53
C MET A 240 0.17 7.10 -16.83
N TYR A 241 0.04 6.15 -17.76
CA TYR A 241 0.80 6.15 -19.02
C TYR A 241 0.31 7.20 -20.02
N GLN A 242 -0.99 7.49 -20.07
CA GLN A 242 -1.56 8.47 -21.02
C GLN A 242 -1.35 9.92 -20.60
N ALA A 243 -1.06 10.17 -19.32
CA ALA A 243 -0.88 11.52 -18.82
C ALA A 243 0.39 12.18 -19.39
N SER A 244 0.26 13.42 -19.85
CA SER A 244 1.38 14.20 -20.35
C SER A 244 2.35 14.69 -19.28
N SER A 245 1.99 14.58 -17.99
CA SER A 245 2.84 14.96 -16.86
C SER A 245 2.48 14.21 -15.57
N PRO A 246 3.41 14.09 -14.61
CA PRO A 246 3.15 13.42 -13.33
C PRO A 246 2.01 14.07 -12.54
N SER A 247 1.98 15.40 -12.50
CA SER A 247 0.94 16.13 -11.78
C SER A 247 -0.43 15.97 -12.41
N LEU A 248 -0.53 15.84 -13.73
CA LEU A 248 -1.79 15.56 -14.40
C LEU A 248 -2.27 14.13 -14.10
N ALA A 249 -1.38 13.13 -14.15
CA ALA A 249 -1.69 11.76 -13.73
C ALA A 249 -2.20 11.75 -12.28
N TYR A 250 -1.47 12.37 -11.36
CA TYR A 250 -1.82 12.42 -9.95
C TYR A 250 -3.19 13.09 -9.73
N GLN A 251 -3.44 14.25 -10.33
CA GLN A 251 -4.72 14.95 -10.19
C GLN A 251 -5.89 14.22 -10.87
N THR A 252 -5.61 13.39 -11.87
CA THR A 252 -6.63 12.54 -12.51
C THR A 252 -7.01 11.39 -11.57
N LEU A 253 -6.01 10.76 -10.95
CA LEU A 253 -6.21 9.67 -10.00
C LEU A 253 -6.84 10.16 -8.69
N ILE A 254 -6.27 11.22 -8.09
CA ILE A 254 -6.66 11.82 -6.81
C ILE A 254 -6.93 13.32 -7.03
N PRO A 255 -8.11 13.70 -7.55
CA PRO A 255 -8.46 15.09 -7.77
C PRO A 255 -8.65 15.86 -6.45
N PRO A 256 -8.43 17.18 -6.46
CA PRO A 256 -8.76 18.04 -5.33
C PRO A 256 -10.24 17.91 -4.93
N LYS A 257 -10.53 18.05 -3.64
CA LYS A 257 -11.90 18.10 -3.11
C LYS A 257 -12.72 19.17 -3.85
N GLY A 258 -13.94 18.82 -4.27
CA GLY A 258 -14.88 19.73 -4.94
C GLY A 258 -14.84 19.75 -6.47
N ARG A 259 -13.95 18.99 -7.13
CA ARG A 259 -13.94 18.86 -8.59
C ARG A 259 -15.07 17.94 -9.07
N ALA A 260 -15.79 18.35 -10.11
CA ALA A 260 -16.81 17.52 -10.76
C ALA A 260 -16.19 16.23 -11.32
N GLY A 261 -16.78 15.06 -11.01
CA GLY A 261 -16.32 13.73 -11.46
C GLY A 261 -15.83 12.79 -10.34
N GLY A 262 -15.59 13.30 -9.13
CA GLY A 262 -15.14 12.48 -7.99
C GLY A 262 -13.72 11.93 -8.14
N ASN A 263 -13.24 11.16 -7.16
CA ASN A 263 -11.91 10.58 -7.16
C ASN A 263 -11.85 9.35 -8.10
N SER A 264 -11.12 9.44 -9.22
CA SER A 264 -11.06 8.36 -10.22
C SER A 264 -10.51 7.07 -9.64
N LEU A 265 -9.50 7.15 -8.78
CA LEU A 265 -8.96 5.98 -8.10
C LEU A 265 -10.05 5.35 -7.22
N SER A 266 -10.73 6.14 -6.39
CA SER A 266 -11.87 5.66 -5.58
C SER A 266 -12.99 5.05 -6.42
N ASN A 267 -13.33 5.64 -7.56
CA ASN A 267 -14.35 5.13 -8.46
C ASN A 267 -13.93 3.79 -9.09
N ILE A 268 -12.66 3.69 -9.54
CA ILE A 268 -12.12 2.49 -10.20
C ILE A 268 -12.04 1.33 -9.23
N VAL A 269 -11.59 1.58 -8.00
CA VAL A 269 -11.49 0.53 -6.98
C VAL A 269 -12.77 0.36 -6.15
N SER A 270 -13.76 1.24 -6.34
CA SER A 270 -15.00 1.28 -5.56
C SER A 270 -14.76 1.34 -4.04
N LYS A 271 -13.78 2.14 -3.61
CA LYS A 271 -13.35 2.27 -2.21
C LYS A 271 -13.00 3.73 -1.88
N THR A 272 -13.19 4.12 -0.63
CA THR A 272 -12.70 5.39 -0.11
C THR A 272 -11.17 5.35 -0.04
N ILE A 273 -10.50 6.27 -0.74
CA ILE A 273 -9.05 6.39 -0.70
C ILE A 273 -8.68 7.46 0.33
N PHE A 274 -7.75 7.13 1.22
CA PHE A 274 -7.25 8.03 2.25
C PHE A 274 -5.92 8.64 1.81
N THR A 275 -5.81 9.97 1.79
CA THR A 275 -4.53 10.67 1.60
C THR A 275 -3.87 10.92 2.96
N LEU A 276 -2.90 10.08 3.33
CA LEU A 276 -2.40 9.94 4.70
C LEU A 276 -1.19 10.82 5.00
N PHE A 277 -0.34 11.07 3.99
CA PHE A 277 0.79 11.98 4.09
C PHE A 277 1.26 12.46 2.72
N ASP A 278 1.83 13.66 2.64
CA ASP A 278 2.53 14.13 1.44
C ASP A 278 3.93 14.55 1.86
N GLY A 279 4.96 14.02 1.21
CA GLY A 279 6.33 14.31 1.59
C GLY A 279 7.38 13.69 0.67
N VAL A 280 8.64 13.80 1.07
CA VAL A 280 9.77 13.16 0.40
C VAL A 280 10.41 12.16 1.35
N VAL A 281 11.11 11.16 0.80
CA VAL A 281 11.88 10.24 1.62
C VAL A 281 12.92 11.03 2.43
N LYS A 282 12.96 10.79 3.74
CA LYS A 282 13.97 11.32 4.66
C LYS A 282 15.07 10.28 4.86
N SER A 283 14.68 9.07 5.22
CA SER A 283 15.58 7.94 5.43
C SER A 283 14.88 6.63 5.13
N LYS A 284 15.69 5.61 4.86
CA LYS A 284 15.24 4.23 4.71
C LYS A 284 16.25 3.31 5.39
N HIS A 285 15.75 2.30 6.09
CA HIS A 285 16.55 1.29 6.75
C HIS A 285 15.96 -0.08 6.43
N THR A 286 16.80 -1.02 5.99
CA THR A 286 16.38 -2.33 5.50
C THR A 286 17.33 -3.41 5.99
N THR A 287 16.82 -4.60 6.32
CA THR A 287 17.63 -5.80 6.50
C THR A 287 18.04 -6.40 5.14
N SER A 288 19.17 -7.09 5.10
CA SER A 288 19.60 -7.87 3.94
C SER A 288 18.97 -9.28 3.96
N GLY A 289 18.47 -9.78 2.83
CA GLY A 289 17.86 -11.11 2.75
C GLY A 289 16.90 -11.31 1.57
N ALA A 290 16.24 -12.47 1.55
CA ALA A 290 15.12 -12.77 0.63
C ALA A 290 13.84 -12.02 1.02
N GLN A 291 13.58 -11.92 2.32
CA GLN A 291 12.63 -10.97 2.91
C GLN A 291 13.41 -9.79 3.48
N SER A 292 13.00 -8.58 3.11
CA SER A 292 13.60 -7.34 3.60
C SER A 292 12.66 -6.66 4.57
N ASP A 293 12.97 -6.78 5.86
CA ASP A 293 12.35 -6.05 6.95
C ASP A 293 12.87 -4.61 6.95
N GLY A 294 12.03 -3.62 7.23
CA GLY A 294 12.54 -2.27 7.34
C GLY A 294 11.53 -1.18 7.61
N MET A 295 12.04 0.05 7.51
CA MET A 295 11.22 1.25 7.61
C MET A 295 11.64 2.31 6.60
N VAL A 296 10.66 3.05 6.08
CA VAL A 296 10.87 4.28 5.32
C VAL A 296 10.25 5.43 6.08
N THR A 297 11.02 6.48 6.34
CA THR A 297 10.51 7.71 6.95
C THR A 297 10.44 8.80 5.90
N TYR A 298 9.29 9.45 5.82
CA TYR A 298 9.01 10.62 4.98
C TYR A 298 8.94 11.88 5.84
N LYS A 299 9.33 13.01 5.25
CA LYS A 299 9.17 14.35 5.85
C LYS A 299 8.29 15.22 4.96
N ASN A 300 7.44 16.04 5.56
CA ASN A 300 6.60 16.97 4.81
C ASN A 300 7.45 18.18 4.38
N LYS A 301 7.38 18.55 3.09
CA LYS A 301 8.17 19.67 2.53
C LYS A 301 7.73 21.02 3.08
N LYS A 302 6.44 21.17 3.40
CA LYS A 302 5.83 22.43 3.88
C LYS A 302 5.88 22.53 5.40
N ASN A 303 5.72 21.40 6.09
CA ASN A 303 5.71 21.31 7.55
C ASN A 303 6.80 20.31 8.01
N PRO A 304 8.08 20.70 8.13
CA PRO A 304 9.17 19.77 8.47
C PRO A 304 9.03 19.10 9.84
N GLU A 305 8.18 19.64 10.70
CA GLU A 305 7.76 19.11 12.01
C GLU A 305 6.91 17.82 11.90
N GLU A 306 6.28 17.59 10.74
CA GLU A 306 5.52 16.38 10.46
C GLU A 306 6.40 15.31 9.79
N SER A 307 6.29 14.08 10.29
CA SER A 307 6.90 12.91 9.67
C SER A 307 5.93 11.74 9.59
N TYR A 308 6.21 10.84 8.65
CA TYR A 308 5.42 9.64 8.43
C TYR A 308 6.34 8.45 8.21
N THR A 309 6.22 7.43 9.05
CA THR A 309 7.05 6.23 8.96
C THR A 309 6.19 5.06 8.52
N VAL A 310 6.66 4.32 7.53
CA VAL A 310 6.06 3.08 7.04
C VAL A 310 7.00 1.93 7.40
N TYR A 311 6.45 0.89 8.03
CA TYR A 311 7.15 -0.32 8.42
C TYR A 311 6.71 -1.47 7.49
N TYR A 312 7.66 -2.27 7.05
CA TYR A 312 7.44 -3.27 6.02
C TYR A 312 8.29 -4.53 6.21
N GLU A 313 7.81 -5.64 5.65
CA GLU A 313 8.59 -6.85 5.31
C GLU A 313 8.31 -7.13 3.85
N ASN A 314 9.16 -6.63 2.94
CA ASN A 314 8.86 -6.38 1.52
C ASN A 314 7.62 -5.48 1.27
N GLU A 315 6.48 -5.81 1.89
CA GLU A 315 5.20 -5.14 1.88
C GLU A 315 4.96 -4.28 3.13
N ASN A 316 4.32 -3.13 2.95
CA ASN A 316 3.98 -2.19 4.01
C ASN A 316 2.85 -2.73 4.89
N VAL A 317 3.08 -2.87 6.20
CA VAL A 317 2.12 -3.46 7.13
C VAL A 317 1.64 -2.52 8.22
N LEU A 318 2.42 -1.50 8.55
CA LEU A 318 2.11 -0.56 9.62
C LEU A 318 2.60 0.82 9.23
N SER A 319 1.87 1.86 9.63
CA SER A 319 2.36 3.22 9.51
C SER A 319 2.04 4.10 10.70
N LYS A 320 2.95 5.03 10.95
CA LYS A 320 2.90 6.01 12.04
C LYS A 320 2.97 7.41 11.45
N TYR A 321 2.07 8.27 11.90
CA TYR A 321 2.20 9.72 11.74
C TYR A 321 2.70 10.32 13.05
N GLU A 322 3.61 11.28 12.93
CA GLU A 322 4.22 11.96 14.07
C GLU A 322 4.37 13.46 13.78
N VAL A 323 4.10 14.29 14.77
CA VAL A 323 4.37 15.73 14.73
C VAL A 323 5.06 16.16 16.03
N THR A 324 6.07 17.04 15.89
CA THR A 324 6.87 17.54 17.01
C THR A 324 7.18 19.03 16.87
N ASP A 325 7.21 19.75 17.99
CA ASP A 325 7.74 21.13 18.06
C ASP A 325 9.18 21.21 18.59
N GLY A 326 9.86 20.06 18.68
CA GLY A 326 11.21 19.93 19.25
C GLY A 326 11.24 19.68 20.76
N THR A 327 10.14 19.92 21.47
CA THR A 327 10.02 19.62 22.92
C THR A 327 8.97 18.55 23.18
N THR A 328 7.86 18.62 22.46
CA THR A 328 6.71 17.73 22.60
C THR A 328 6.51 16.98 21.30
N THR A 329 6.19 15.69 21.39
CA THR A 329 5.88 14.84 20.25
C THR A 329 4.59 14.10 20.51
N ILE A 330 3.66 14.13 19.55
CA ILE A 330 2.46 13.29 19.55
C ILE A 330 2.48 12.39 18.31
N LYS A 331 1.99 11.16 18.47
CA LYS A 331 2.04 10.12 17.44
C LYS A 331 0.77 9.29 17.39
N LYS A 332 0.46 8.80 16.20
CA LYS A 332 -0.69 7.92 15.94
C LYS A 332 -0.38 6.83 14.94
N TYR A 333 -1.06 5.70 15.07
CA TYR A 333 -1.19 4.77 13.96
C TYR A 333 -2.01 5.43 12.87
N SER A 334 -1.60 5.24 11.62
CA SER A 334 -2.32 5.77 10.45
C SER A 334 -2.95 4.67 9.62
N VAL A 335 -2.28 3.52 9.51
CA VAL A 335 -2.80 2.31 8.88
C VAL A 335 -2.17 1.10 9.55
N ILE A 336 -2.98 0.07 9.77
CA ILE A 336 -2.58 -1.27 10.20
C ILE A 336 -3.06 -2.22 9.10
N ALA A 337 -2.22 -3.18 8.68
CA ALA A 337 -2.66 -4.23 7.77
C ALA A 337 -3.80 -5.06 8.41
N PRO A 338 -4.77 -5.57 7.65
CA PRO A 338 -4.76 -5.84 6.21
C PRO A 338 -4.94 -4.63 5.27
N ASP A 339 -5.33 -3.46 5.76
CA ASP A 339 -5.45 -2.26 4.91
C ASP A 339 -4.10 -1.91 4.27
N ALA A 340 -4.10 -1.46 3.02
CA ALA A 340 -2.87 -1.22 2.28
C ALA A 340 -2.33 0.20 2.50
N ILE A 341 -1.00 0.31 2.46
CA ILE A 341 -0.24 1.55 2.47
C ILE A 341 0.50 1.62 1.14
N CYS A 342 0.15 2.57 0.29
CA CYS A 342 0.65 2.64 -1.08
C CYS A 342 1.39 3.96 -1.33
N TYR A 343 2.36 3.93 -2.23
CA TYR A 343 3.14 5.10 -2.65
C TYR A 343 2.67 5.61 -3.99
N LEU A 344 2.43 6.92 -4.09
CA LEU A 344 2.04 7.57 -5.33
C LEU A 344 2.79 8.90 -5.52
N LEU A 345 3.68 8.96 -6.50
CA LEU A 345 4.41 10.18 -6.86
C LEU A 345 3.47 11.29 -7.35
N LYS A 346 3.83 12.54 -7.09
CA LYS A 346 3.04 13.74 -7.43
C LYS A 346 3.68 14.60 -8.52
N ASP A 347 5.00 14.63 -8.58
CA ASP A 347 5.77 15.59 -9.37
C ASP A 347 6.78 14.96 -10.33
N GLN A 348 7.11 13.68 -10.17
CA GLN A 348 8.02 12.94 -11.05
C GLN A 348 7.45 11.60 -11.49
N PHE A 349 7.89 11.12 -12.66
CA PHE A 349 7.63 9.76 -13.11
C PHE A 349 8.78 8.83 -12.71
N TRP A 350 8.42 7.63 -12.27
CA TRP A 350 9.34 6.50 -12.15
C TRP A 350 8.90 5.42 -13.13
N GLU A 351 9.76 5.06 -14.09
CA GLU A 351 9.46 4.07 -15.15
C GLU A 351 8.13 4.36 -15.87
N ASN A 352 7.88 5.63 -16.25
CA ASN A 352 6.66 6.11 -16.91
C ASN A 352 5.35 5.94 -16.10
N GLY A 353 5.43 5.92 -14.77
CA GLY A 353 4.27 5.91 -13.90
C GLY A 353 4.53 6.55 -12.55
N LEU A 354 3.54 6.48 -11.66
CA LEU A 354 3.58 7.15 -10.36
C LEU A 354 3.76 6.20 -9.17
N SER A 355 3.48 4.91 -9.34
CA SER A 355 3.62 3.91 -8.29
C SER A 355 5.05 3.39 -8.20
N TYR A 356 5.44 2.91 -7.03
CA TYR A 356 6.71 2.21 -6.82
C TYR A 356 6.65 1.32 -5.57
N SER A 357 7.55 0.34 -5.47
CA SER A 357 7.71 -0.56 -4.32
C SER A 357 8.82 -0.08 -3.38
N ASN A 358 8.89 -0.67 -2.18
CA ASN A 358 9.98 -0.45 -1.24
C ASN A 358 11.34 -0.71 -1.90
N SER A 359 11.50 -1.83 -2.61
CA SER A 359 12.79 -2.21 -3.21
C SER A 359 13.28 -1.22 -4.28
N GLU A 360 12.39 -0.45 -4.92
CA GLU A 360 12.79 0.59 -5.86
C GLU A 360 13.47 1.78 -5.17
N ILE A 361 13.10 2.08 -3.92
CA ILE A 361 13.75 3.14 -3.15
C ILE A 361 15.26 2.86 -2.96
N ASP A 362 15.63 1.59 -2.79
CA ASP A 362 17.03 1.19 -2.61
C ASP A 362 17.85 1.40 -3.89
N THR A 363 17.21 1.35 -5.06
CA THR A 363 17.89 1.51 -6.35
C THR A 363 18.28 2.96 -6.64
N ASN A 364 17.55 3.93 -6.10
CA ASN A 364 17.83 5.35 -6.32
C ASN A 364 17.28 6.24 -5.19
N LEU A 365 17.87 6.14 -3.99
CA LEU A 365 17.43 6.92 -2.84
C LEU A 365 17.40 8.43 -3.12
N ASN A 366 18.37 8.96 -3.87
CA ASN A 366 18.42 10.39 -4.21
C ASN A 366 17.20 10.83 -5.04
N PHE A 367 16.70 10.00 -5.97
CA PHE A 367 15.48 10.32 -6.69
C PHE A 367 14.28 10.46 -5.73
N PHE A 368 14.09 9.51 -4.82
CA PHE A 368 12.94 9.52 -3.89
C PHE A 368 13.07 10.56 -2.76
N GLN A 369 14.28 10.99 -2.43
CA GLN A 369 14.52 12.14 -1.54
C GLN A 369 14.14 13.48 -2.19
N ASN A 370 14.06 13.53 -3.52
CA ASN A 370 13.74 14.74 -4.29
C ASN A 370 12.39 14.67 -5.01
N SER A 371 11.65 13.56 -4.90
CA SER A 371 10.36 13.36 -5.54
C SER A 371 9.24 13.35 -4.50
N GLU A 372 8.26 14.24 -4.65
CA GLU A 372 7.14 14.35 -3.73
C GLU A 372 6.19 13.15 -3.90
N THR A 373 5.97 12.43 -2.82
CA THR A 373 5.14 11.23 -2.74
C THR A 373 3.93 11.52 -1.85
N SER A 374 2.75 11.13 -2.35
CA SER A 374 1.57 10.95 -1.51
C SER A 374 1.54 9.52 -0.99
N ILE A 375 1.49 9.37 0.32
CA ILE A 375 1.21 8.11 0.99
C ILE A 375 -0.29 7.98 1.08
N ILE A 376 -0.84 6.94 0.45
CA ILE A 376 -2.28 6.69 0.39
C ILE A 376 -2.64 5.39 1.07
N GLY A 377 -3.83 5.34 1.64
CA GLY A 377 -4.39 4.17 2.27
C GLY A 377 -5.60 3.63 1.51
N ILE A 378 -5.67 2.30 1.40
CA ILE A 378 -6.77 1.61 0.71
C ILE A 378 -7.39 0.58 1.68
N PRO A 379 -8.69 0.69 2.00
CA PRO A 379 -9.34 -0.26 2.88
C PRO A 379 -9.54 -1.63 2.22
N TYR A 380 -9.38 -2.71 2.99
CA TYR A 380 -9.69 -4.09 2.57
C TYR A 380 -10.66 -4.74 3.57
N PRO A 381 -11.94 -4.32 3.59
CA PRO A 381 -12.93 -4.87 4.51
C PRO A 381 -13.10 -6.39 4.37
N ASP A 382 -12.97 -6.93 3.16
CA ASP A 382 -13.06 -8.38 2.89
C ASP A 382 -11.91 -9.19 3.52
N MET A 383 -10.85 -8.51 3.99
CA MET A 383 -9.70 -9.13 4.67
C MET A 383 -9.72 -8.91 6.19
N ARG A 384 -10.70 -8.19 6.74
CA ARG A 384 -10.83 -7.90 8.19
C ARG A 384 -11.54 -9.03 8.92
N THR A 385 -11.01 -10.25 8.75
CA THR A 385 -11.47 -11.43 9.50
C THR A 385 -10.60 -11.59 10.74
N PRO A 386 -11.12 -12.13 11.86
CA PRO A 386 -10.30 -12.35 13.05
C PRO A 386 -9.04 -13.19 12.80
N TYR A 387 -9.11 -14.13 11.85
CA TYR A 387 -7.94 -14.93 11.45
C TYR A 387 -6.86 -14.02 10.81
N LEU A 388 -7.23 -13.28 9.77
CA LEU A 388 -6.28 -12.42 9.05
C LEU A 388 -5.77 -11.28 9.91
N GLU A 389 -6.63 -10.63 10.69
CA GLU A 389 -6.22 -9.57 11.63
C GLU A 389 -5.13 -10.07 12.58
N ASN A 390 -5.30 -11.27 13.15
CA ASN A 390 -4.30 -11.88 14.03
C ASN A 390 -3.01 -12.24 13.30
N SER A 391 -3.09 -12.81 12.08
CA SER A 391 -1.90 -13.09 11.26
C SER A 391 -1.12 -11.81 10.93
N PHE A 392 -1.80 -10.74 10.51
CA PHE A 392 -1.14 -9.46 10.25
C PHE A 392 -0.52 -8.84 11.51
N LEU A 393 -1.18 -8.90 12.67
CA LEU A 393 -0.60 -8.41 13.93
C LEU A 393 0.64 -9.21 14.34
N LYS A 394 0.63 -10.54 14.18
CA LYS A 394 1.80 -11.41 14.39
C LYS A 394 2.97 -10.99 13.49
N GLY A 395 2.70 -10.79 12.18
CA GLY A 395 3.71 -10.32 11.23
C GLY A 395 4.28 -8.94 11.59
N ILE A 396 3.40 -7.99 11.95
CA ILE A 396 3.80 -6.66 12.43
C ILE A 396 4.75 -6.77 13.62
N GLN A 397 4.44 -7.61 14.62
CA GLN A 397 5.30 -7.81 15.78
C GLN A 397 6.68 -8.33 15.36
N GLY A 398 6.73 -9.33 14.47
CA GLY A 398 7.98 -9.89 13.92
C GLY A 398 8.85 -8.84 13.24
N ILE A 399 8.24 -7.93 12.47
CA ILE A 399 8.93 -6.83 11.78
C ILE A 399 9.51 -5.82 12.75
N LEU A 400 8.73 -5.40 13.75
CA LEU A 400 9.20 -4.46 14.75
C LEU A 400 10.37 -5.04 15.57
N ASP A 401 10.32 -6.34 15.87
CA ASP A 401 11.42 -7.05 16.50
C ASP A 401 12.64 -7.18 15.57
N ALA A 402 12.43 -7.45 14.28
CA ALA A 402 13.52 -7.50 13.30
C ALA A 402 14.21 -6.15 13.14
N ILE A 403 13.47 -5.04 13.07
CA ILE A 403 14.02 -3.69 13.04
C ILE A 403 14.85 -3.41 14.29
N LYS A 404 14.31 -3.72 15.47
CA LYS A 404 15.01 -3.51 16.74
C LYS A 404 16.28 -4.35 16.85
N ASN A 405 16.21 -5.63 16.47
CA ASN A 405 17.25 -6.61 16.77
C ASN A 405 18.27 -6.79 15.63
N LYS A 406 17.86 -6.63 14.35
CA LYS A 406 18.73 -6.78 13.18
C LYS A 406 19.22 -5.44 12.62
N ILE A 407 18.38 -4.40 12.64
CA ILE A 407 18.76 -3.05 12.17
C ILE A 407 19.34 -2.19 13.30
N HIS A 408 19.10 -2.57 14.57
CA HIS A 408 19.54 -1.83 15.76
C HIS A 408 18.98 -0.41 15.84
N ILE A 409 17.74 -0.23 15.41
CA ILE A 409 16.99 1.02 15.49
C ILE A 409 15.76 0.82 16.37
N ASP A 410 15.49 1.74 17.28
CA ASP A 410 14.19 1.78 17.96
C ASP A 410 13.12 2.11 16.92
N PRO A 411 12.16 1.20 16.64
CA PRO A 411 11.09 1.48 15.70
C PRO A 411 10.24 2.69 16.14
N GLY A 412 10.29 3.07 17.41
CA GLY A 412 9.52 4.18 17.97
C GLY A 412 8.02 3.88 18.06
N VAL A 413 7.63 2.62 17.78
CA VAL A 413 6.28 2.05 17.73
C VAL A 413 6.26 0.65 18.30
N THR A 414 5.10 0.25 18.83
CA THR A 414 4.83 -1.11 19.31
C THR A 414 3.79 -1.76 18.41
N CYS A 415 3.66 -3.08 18.43
CA CYS A 415 2.52 -3.70 17.77
C CYS A 415 1.22 -3.21 18.45
N PRO A 416 0.18 -2.86 17.70
CA PRO A 416 -1.16 -2.65 18.26
C PRO A 416 -1.67 -3.93 18.94
N ASP A 417 -2.40 -3.79 20.05
CA ASP A 417 -3.01 -4.93 20.74
C ASP A 417 -4.17 -5.55 19.94
N ASN A 418 -4.84 -4.73 19.13
CA ASN A 418 -5.96 -5.13 18.28
C ASN A 418 -5.84 -4.41 16.94
N TYR A 419 -6.39 -5.02 15.90
CA TYR A 419 -6.55 -4.35 14.62
C TYR A 419 -7.54 -3.20 14.76
N GLU A 420 -7.25 -2.09 14.09
CA GLU A 420 -8.15 -0.96 13.96
C GLU A 420 -8.18 -0.51 12.50
N SER A 421 -9.39 -0.25 12.01
CA SER A 421 -9.60 0.08 10.60
C SER A 421 -8.99 1.42 10.23
N ILE A 422 -8.56 1.57 8.97
CA ILE A 422 -8.09 2.86 8.46
C ILE A 422 -9.16 3.96 8.59
N GLU A 423 -10.44 3.61 8.49
CA GLU A 423 -11.56 4.51 8.70
C GLU A 423 -11.57 5.08 10.11
N ASP A 424 -11.39 4.24 11.13
CA ASP A 424 -11.40 4.64 12.54
C ASP A 424 -10.14 5.44 12.91
N LEU A 425 -8.97 4.98 12.49
CA LEU A 425 -7.67 5.66 12.70
C LEU A 425 -7.63 7.08 12.08
N ASN A 426 -8.43 7.32 11.04
CA ASN A 426 -8.47 8.56 10.29
C ASN A 426 -9.85 9.24 10.29
N ARG A 427 -10.70 8.91 11.26
CA ARG A 427 -12.08 9.43 11.36
C ARG A 427 -12.17 10.94 11.62
N ILE A 428 -11.14 11.54 12.23
CA ILE A 428 -11.12 12.96 12.57
C ILE A 428 -10.56 13.77 11.38
N PRO A 429 -11.36 14.63 10.73
CA PRO A 429 -10.88 15.47 9.65
C PRO A 429 -9.87 16.49 10.16
N LYS A 430 -9.05 17.03 9.25
CA LYS A 430 -8.21 18.18 9.55
C LYS A 430 -9.09 19.40 9.87
N PRO A 431 -8.90 20.10 11.01
CA PRO A 431 -9.66 21.30 11.35
C PRO A 431 -9.58 22.38 10.26
N ASN A 432 -10.69 23.03 9.95
CA ASN A 432 -10.72 24.26 9.17
C ASN A 432 -10.56 25.47 10.09
N ILE A 433 -9.77 26.45 9.66
CA ILE A 433 -9.52 27.68 10.42
C ILE A 433 -9.97 28.86 9.55
N ASP A 434 -10.93 29.64 10.04
CA ASP A 434 -11.36 30.88 9.44
C ASP A 434 -10.97 32.06 10.33
N ILE A 435 -10.14 32.98 9.81
CA ILE A 435 -9.71 34.20 10.50
C ILE A 435 -10.46 35.38 9.91
N ILE A 436 -11.48 35.85 10.62
CA ILE A 436 -12.45 36.83 10.11
C ILE A 436 -12.18 38.19 10.75
N PRO A 437 -11.98 39.27 9.98
CA PRO A 437 -11.90 40.61 10.54
C PRO A 437 -13.19 40.99 11.28
N ASN A 438 -13.08 41.44 12.53
CA ASN A 438 -14.22 41.73 13.41
C ASN A 438 -14.11 43.11 14.07
N GLY A 439 -13.99 44.15 13.23
CA GLY A 439 -13.98 45.55 13.66
C GLY A 439 -12.63 46.07 14.19
N TRP A 440 -12.70 47.28 14.74
CA TRP A 440 -11.59 48.00 15.38
C TRP A 440 -12.00 48.32 16.82
N SER A 441 -11.10 48.19 17.80
CA SER A 441 -11.31 48.84 19.10
C SER A 441 -10.38 50.04 19.27
N LYS A 442 -10.88 51.02 20.01
CA LYS A 442 -10.11 52.17 20.51
C LYS A 442 -9.81 51.93 21.97
N ASP A 443 -9.01 50.93 22.31
CA ASP A 443 -8.58 50.77 23.70
C ASP A 443 -7.26 51.53 23.92
N ASN A 444 -7.36 52.61 24.71
CA ASN A 444 -6.36 53.42 25.47
C ASN A 444 -4.91 53.63 24.99
N ILE A 445 -4.51 53.21 23.78
CA ILE A 445 -3.12 53.27 23.31
C ILE A 445 -2.97 54.12 22.03
N GLY A 446 -4.02 54.76 21.55
CA GLY A 446 -3.93 55.78 20.48
C GLY A 446 -3.71 55.25 19.06
N ALA A 447 -3.37 53.96 18.88
CA ALA A 447 -3.36 53.26 17.59
C ALA A 447 -4.31 52.06 17.67
N GLY A 448 -5.38 52.04 16.86
CA GLY A 448 -6.38 50.97 16.92
C GLY A 448 -5.78 49.61 16.53
N ALA A 449 -5.94 48.61 17.39
CA ALA A 449 -5.65 47.23 17.02
C ALA A 449 -6.86 46.66 16.26
N ARG A 450 -6.62 46.03 15.11
CA ARG A 450 -7.67 45.32 14.37
C ARG A 450 -8.00 44.03 15.12
N ARG A 451 -9.29 43.82 15.37
CA ARG A 451 -9.79 42.61 16.03
C ARG A 451 -10.13 41.57 14.97
N TYR A 452 -9.81 40.31 15.26
CA TYR A 452 -10.19 39.15 14.45
C TYR A 452 -11.03 38.19 15.29
N LEU A 453 -11.94 37.51 14.62
CA LEU A 453 -12.68 36.37 15.14
C LEU A 453 -12.11 35.11 14.48
N ILE A 454 -11.60 34.20 15.30
CA ILE A 454 -11.07 32.91 14.85
C ILE A 454 -12.20 31.90 15.04
N GLN A 455 -12.66 31.33 13.93
CA GLN A 455 -13.59 30.22 13.92
C GLN A 455 -12.85 28.95 13.52
N ILE A 456 -13.03 27.91 14.31
CA ILE A 456 -12.48 26.58 14.05
C ILE A 456 -13.66 25.63 13.87
N ASP A 457 -13.63 24.87 12.78
CA ASP A 457 -14.57 23.79 12.51
C ASP A 457 -13.82 22.49 12.28
N CYS A 458 -14.35 21.37 12.77
CA CYS A 458 -13.77 20.05 12.56
C CYS A 458 -14.85 19.07 12.07
N GLY A 459 -15.87 19.58 11.38
CA GLY A 459 -17.03 18.82 10.96
C GLY A 459 -17.82 18.23 12.13
N ASN A 460 -18.86 17.46 11.80
CA ASN A 460 -19.73 16.82 12.79
C ASN A 460 -19.18 15.45 13.21
N VAL A 461 -18.07 15.45 13.95
CA VAL A 461 -17.50 14.23 14.55
C VAL A 461 -17.82 14.20 16.04
N ALA A 462 -18.44 13.12 16.50
CA ALA A 462 -18.78 12.97 17.92
C ALA A 462 -17.53 12.72 18.79
N ASN A 463 -17.61 13.19 20.04
CA ASN A 463 -16.61 12.99 21.11
C ASN A 463 -15.20 13.46 20.77
N ILE A 464 -15.08 14.58 20.05
CA ILE A 464 -13.78 15.22 19.81
C ILE A 464 -13.59 16.45 20.70
N SER A 465 -12.33 16.73 21.04
CA SER A 465 -11.91 17.96 21.72
C SER A 465 -10.92 18.71 20.84
N ILE A 466 -11.24 19.95 20.49
CA ILE A 466 -10.39 20.81 19.65
C ILE A 466 -9.44 21.59 20.57
N ARG A 467 -8.14 21.42 20.38
CA ARG A 467 -7.07 22.06 21.16
C ARG A 467 -6.29 23.02 20.26
N TYR A 468 -5.90 24.17 20.81
CA TYR A 468 -5.16 25.17 20.04
C TYR A 468 -4.11 25.90 20.87
N THR A 469 -3.13 26.48 20.17
CA THR A 469 -2.09 27.36 20.70
C THR A 469 -1.93 28.55 19.73
N MET A 470 -1.49 29.71 20.23
CA MET A 470 -1.31 30.92 19.40
C MET A 470 0.16 31.37 19.28
N ASP A 471 1.04 30.71 20.02
CA ASP A 471 2.48 30.96 20.07
C ASP A 471 3.30 30.03 19.15
N GLY A 472 2.62 29.13 18.43
CA GLY A 472 3.25 28.15 17.56
C GLY A 472 3.75 26.87 18.25
N THR A 473 3.51 26.70 19.55
CA THR A 473 3.77 25.42 20.25
C THR A 473 2.77 24.35 19.80
N LEU A 474 3.12 23.07 19.89
CA LEU A 474 2.24 21.98 19.49
C LEU A 474 1.05 21.86 20.47
N PRO A 475 -0.21 21.95 20.00
CA PRO A 475 -1.36 21.74 20.88
C PRO A 475 -1.34 20.33 21.46
N THR A 476 -1.61 20.22 22.76
CA THR A 476 -1.83 18.96 23.48
C THR A 476 -3.18 19.02 24.19
N LEU A 477 -3.56 17.98 24.91
CA LEU A 477 -4.81 18.00 25.69
C LEU A 477 -4.76 18.92 26.90
N ALA A 478 -3.55 19.30 27.33
CA ALA A 478 -3.38 20.33 28.34
C ALA A 478 -3.54 21.75 27.77
N SER A 479 -3.50 21.91 26.44
CA SER A 479 -3.72 23.19 25.78
C SER A 479 -5.18 23.65 25.90
N PRO A 480 -5.46 24.95 25.73
CA PRO A 480 -6.81 25.50 25.73
C PRO A 480 -7.75 24.75 24.78
N GLU A 481 -8.95 24.46 25.26
CA GLU A 481 -10.02 23.86 24.47
C GLU A 481 -10.81 24.93 23.72
N TYR A 482 -11.00 24.74 22.43
CA TYR A 482 -11.88 25.56 21.62
C TYR A 482 -13.34 25.16 21.88
N THR A 483 -14.06 26.00 22.62
CA THR A 483 -15.49 25.82 22.94
C THR A 483 -16.38 26.88 22.29
N ALA A 484 -15.79 27.99 21.83
CA ALA A 484 -16.46 29.08 21.13
C ALA A 484 -15.43 29.87 20.29
N PRO A 485 -15.87 30.66 19.28
CA PRO A 485 -15.00 31.53 18.50
C PRO A 485 -14.08 32.40 19.37
N VAL A 486 -12.79 32.45 19.02
CA VAL A 486 -11.79 33.16 19.82
C VAL A 486 -11.57 34.56 19.27
N HIS A 487 -11.57 35.56 20.14
CA HIS A 487 -11.22 36.93 19.77
C HIS A 487 -9.70 37.14 19.86
N TYR A 488 -9.10 37.58 18.77
CA TYR A 488 -7.67 37.85 18.67
C TYR A 488 -7.41 39.32 18.35
N TRP A 489 -6.46 39.92 19.06
CA TRP A 489 -5.99 41.28 18.85
C TRP A 489 -4.64 41.24 18.12
N ALA A 490 -4.57 41.89 16.95
CA ALA A 490 -3.40 41.85 16.09
C ALA A 490 -2.27 42.75 16.61
N GLU A 491 -1.73 42.48 17.79
CA GLU A 491 -0.65 43.29 18.38
C GLU A 491 0.73 42.83 17.91
N GLN A 492 1.05 41.54 17.99
CA GLN A 492 2.40 41.03 17.69
C GLN A 492 2.44 39.99 16.55
N GLY A 493 1.28 39.62 15.99
CA GLY A 493 1.18 38.44 15.14
C GLY A 493 1.29 37.16 15.96
N GLY A 494 1.51 36.03 15.28
CA GLY A 494 1.65 34.73 15.93
C GLY A 494 1.37 33.58 14.97
N THR A 495 1.44 32.36 15.49
CA THR A 495 1.14 31.14 14.73
C THR A 495 0.07 30.38 15.49
N LEU A 496 -1.12 30.30 14.91
CA LEU A 496 -2.20 29.46 15.41
C LEU A 496 -1.96 28.03 14.95
N LYS A 497 -1.83 27.11 15.89
CA LYS A 497 -1.86 25.67 15.64
C LYS A 497 -3.10 25.05 16.27
N VAL A 498 -3.71 24.09 15.57
CA VAL A 498 -4.97 23.44 15.98
C VAL A 498 -4.92 21.95 15.71
N ILE A 499 -5.30 21.16 16.72
CA ILE A 499 -5.45 19.71 16.64
C ILE A 499 -6.75 19.28 17.32
N ALA A 500 -7.51 18.40 16.69
CA ALA A 500 -8.66 17.76 17.30
C ALA A 500 -8.27 16.36 17.81
N TYR A 501 -8.60 16.05 19.06
CA TYR A 501 -8.36 14.77 19.71
C TYR A 501 -9.67 14.00 19.89
N ASP A 502 -9.62 12.69 19.72
CA ASP A 502 -10.71 11.79 20.08
C ASP A 502 -10.65 11.42 21.56
N LEU A 503 -11.68 11.81 22.30
CA LEU A 503 -11.75 11.57 23.74
C LEU A 503 -12.03 10.11 24.11
N ASN A 504 -12.50 9.28 23.17
CA ASN A 504 -12.72 7.86 23.43
C ASN A 504 -11.41 7.06 23.53
N TYR A 505 -10.30 7.59 22.98
CA TYR A 505 -9.02 6.87 22.84
C TYR A 505 -7.85 7.52 23.59
N ASP A 506 -8.03 8.71 24.16
CA ASP A 506 -6.96 9.48 24.79
C ASP A 506 -6.37 8.84 26.07
N ASN A 507 -7.03 7.82 26.63
CA ASN A 507 -6.55 7.09 27.82
C ASN A 507 -5.84 5.75 27.50
N LYS A 508 -5.62 5.41 26.22
CA LYS A 508 -5.05 4.10 25.83
C LYS A 508 -3.62 4.22 25.27
N GLY A 509 -2.68 4.52 26.15
CA GLY A 509 -1.24 4.39 25.86
C GLY A 509 -0.61 5.56 25.08
N THR A 510 0.50 5.29 24.39
CA THR A 510 1.34 6.34 23.76
C THR A 510 0.81 6.80 22.40
N TYR A 511 -0.08 6.04 21.78
CA TYR A 511 -0.63 6.30 20.45
C TYR A 511 -2.03 6.87 20.58
N LYS A 512 -2.26 8.05 20.00
CA LYS A 512 -3.51 8.81 20.17
C LYS A 512 -4.29 8.89 18.88
N HIS A 513 -5.60 9.07 18.98
CA HIS A 513 -6.44 9.41 17.84
C HIS A 513 -6.59 10.92 17.75
N PHE A 514 -5.96 11.51 16.73
CA PHE A 514 -6.01 12.95 16.50
C PHE A 514 -6.02 13.30 15.00
N SER A 515 -6.51 14.50 14.70
CA SER A 515 -6.49 15.07 13.34
C SER A 515 -5.07 15.42 12.91
N ARG A 516 -4.84 15.64 11.61
CA ARG A 516 -3.62 16.38 11.22
C ARG A 516 -3.64 17.80 11.78
N GLU A 517 -2.46 18.36 11.99
CA GLU A 517 -2.31 19.73 12.46
C GLU A 517 -2.78 20.73 11.41
N SER A 518 -3.50 21.76 11.87
CA SER A 518 -3.84 22.93 11.08
C SER A 518 -3.07 24.13 11.59
N ILE A 519 -2.42 24.85 10.66
CA ILE A 519 -1.53 25.97 10.95
C ILE A 519 -2.07 27.19 10.22
N ALA A 520 -2.18 28.32 10.93
CA ALA A 520 -2.51 29.60 10.33
C ALA A 520 -1.64 30.72 10.91
N THR A 521 -1.18 31.64 10.05
CA THR A 521 -0.48 32.84 10.49
C THR A 521 -1.49 33.85 11.03
N LEU A 522 -1.28 34.32 12.26
CA LEU A 522 -2.13 35.34 12.86
C LEU A 522 -1.70 36.74 12.40
N PRO A 523 -2.65 37.61 12.02
CA PRO A 523 -2.34 38.95 11.52
C PRO A 523 -1.61 39.81 12.57
N CYS A 524 -0.65 40.63 12.13
CA CYS A 524 -0.01 41.64 12.96
C CYS A 524 -0.42 43.05 12.50
N SER A 525 -0.62 43.99 13.44
CA SER A 525 -0.84 45.39 13.12
C SER A 525 0.50 46.05 12.76
N PRO A 526 0.59 46.78 11.63
CA PRO A 526 1.81 47.52 11.26
C PRO A 526 2.24 48.57 12.30
N TRP A 527 1.32 48.98 13.19
CA TRP A 527 1.50 50.09 14.12
C TRP A 527 2.03 49.68 15.50
N ALA A 528 2.25 48.39 15.75
CA ALA A 528 2.70 47.89 17.06
C ALA A 528 4.18 48.23 17.39
N PHE A 529 4.95 48.75 16.43
CA PHE A 529 6.40 48.99 16.60
C PHE A 529 6.80 50.41 17.05
N VAL A 530 5.87 51.34 17.31
CA VAL A 530 6.23 52.77 17.51
C VAL A 530 6.59 53.15 18.96
N LYS A 531 6.74 52.21 19.91
CA LYS A 531 6.90 52.57 21.34
C LYS A 531 8.29 52.49 21.96
N ASN A 532 9.32 51.99 21.28
CA ASN A 532 10.63 51.79 21.91
C ASN A 532 11.72 52.86 21.58
N ASP A 533 11.43 53.87 20.76
CA ASP A 533 12.42 54.91 20.41
C ASP A 533 12.13 56.30 21.03
N LEU A 534 11.27 56.37 22.06
CA LEU A 534 10.99 57.62 22.77
C LEU A 534 10.96 57.39 24.29
N SER A 535 12.14 57.20 24.89
CA SER A 535 12.37 57.45 26.32
C SER A 535 13.74 58.08 26.53
#